data_AF-A0A7R9DWN0-F1
#
_entry.id   AF-A0A7R9DWN0-F1
#
_cell.length_a   1.000
_cell.length_b   1.000
_cell.length_c   1.000
_cell.angle_alpha   90.00
_cell.angle_beta   90.00
_cell.angle_gamma   90.00
#
_symmetry.space_group_name_H-M   'P 1'
#
loop_
_entity.id
_entity.type
_entity.pdbx_description
1 polymer ?
#
loop_
_entity_poly.entity_id
_entity_poly.type
_entity_poly.pdbx_seq_one_letter_code
_entity_poly.pdbx_strand_id
1 'polypeptide(L)'
;DDPLSALDYQVGQQVFEEGIRRMLLRQRRTVILVTHRLQLLSYAHKIIAVEQGSVRAQGNLSEIESVDPELVRTWKATMSREALEGQRNVGGRTAKERWKLVKLVSRIGVQLKQRNVADGTWQTDEETHV
;
A
#
# COMPACT_ATOMS: atom_id res chain seq x y z
N ASP A 1 -1.94 19.21 -0.40
CA ASP A 1 -0.89 18.26 0.00
C ASP A 1 -1.43 16.84 -0.14
N ASP A 2 -0.64 15.85 -0.56
CA ASP A 2 -1.10 14.47 -0.79
C ASP A 2 -0.89 13.59 0.45
N PRO A 3 -1.96 13.31 1.23
CA PRO A 3 -1.83 12.68 2.55
C PRO A 3 -1.48 11.18 2.48
N LEU A 4 -1.58 10.55 1.31
CA LEU A 4 -1.32 9.12 1.15
C LEU A 4 0.05 8.84 0.53
N SER A 5 0.74 9.87 0.03
CA SER A 5 1.98 9.74 -0.73
C SER A 5 3.12 9.03 0.01
N ALA A 6 3.21 9.21 1.34
CA ALA A 6 4.22 8.56 2.19
C ALA A 6 3.88 7.10 2.55
N LEU A 7 2.67 6.63 2.23
CA LEU A 7 2.20 5.29 2.54
C LEU A 7 2.37 4.38 1.33
N ASP A 8 2.76 3.14 1.57
CA ASP A 8 2.71 2.11 0.54
C ASP A 8 1.27 1.90 0.04
N TYR A 9 1.14 1.21 -1.08
CA TYR A 9 -0.14 1.03 -1.75
C TYR A 9 -1.20 0.37 -0.87
N GLN A 10 -0.85 -0.71 -0.16
CA GLN A 10 -1.82 -1.48 0.63
C GLN A 10 -2.27 -0.69 1.86
N VAL A 11 -1.33 -0.07 2.58
CA VAL A 11 -1.64 0.76 3.75
C VAL A 11 -2.43 2.00 3.33
N GLY A 12 -2.01 2.68 2.26
CA GLY A 12 -2.72 3.85 1.74
C GLY A 12 -4.16 3.53 1.34
N GLN A 13 -4.40 2.36 0.75
CA GLN A 13 -5.75 1.91 0.42
C GLN A 13 -6.59 1.63 1.67
N GLN A 14 -6.02 1.01 2.71
CA GLN A 14 -6.72 0.80 3.98
C GLN A 14 -7.06 2.12 4.67
N VAL A 15 -6.13 3.08 4.69
CA VAL A 15 -6.37 4.42 5.26
C VAL A 15 -7.48 5.16 4.52
N PHE A 16 -7.50 5.08 3.19
CA PHE A 16 -8.57 5.66 2.39
C PHE A 16 -9.94 5.01 2.70
N GLU A 17 -9.99 3.68 2.75
CA GLU A 17 -11.23 2.94 2.99
C GLU A 17 -11.79 3.17 4.40
N GLU A 18 -10.98 2.92 5.43
CA GLU A 18 -11.45 3.00 6.82
C GLU A 18 -11.53 4.46 7.30
N GLY A 19 -10.47 5.25 7.05
CA GLY A 19 -10.37 6.62 7.54
C GLY A 19 -11.23 7.60 6.76
N ILE A 20 -11.14 7.59 5.43
CA ILE A 20 -11.85 8.60 4.62
C ILE A 20 -13.28 8.14 4.36
N ARG A 21 -13.48 6.96 3.76
CA ARG A 21 -14.83 6.52 3.34
C ARG A 21 -15.72 6.12 4.50
N ARG A 22 -15.23 5.28 5.41
CA ARG A 22 -16.08 4.71 6.47
C ARG A 22 -16.19 5.58 7.70
N MET A 23 -15.22 6.44 7.99
CA MET A 23 -15.30 7.37 9.11
C MET A 23 -15.77 8.77 8.65
N LEU A 24 -14.98 9.50 7.86
CA LEU A 24 -15.28 10.90 7.53
C LEU A 24 -16.56 11.06 6.69
N LEU A 25 -16.72 10.31 5.60
CA LEU A 25 -17.90 10.44 4.75
C LEU A 25 -19.18 9.96 5.46
N ARG A 26 -19.11 8.90 6.27
CA ARG A 26 -20.27 8.45 7.08
C ARG A 26 -20.71 9.48 8.10
N GLN A 27 -19.77 10.25 8.66
CA GLN A 27 -20.06 11.38 9.55
C GLN A 27 -20.53 12.64 8.80
N ARG A 28 -20.81 12.55 7.49
CA ARG A 28 -21.23 13.67 6.62
C ARG A 28 -20.25 14.85 6.63
N ARG A 29 -18.95 14.57 6.75
CA ARG A 29 -17.91 15.59 6.68
C ARG A 29 -17.56 15.87 5.22
N THR A 30 -17.35 17.15 4.88
CA THR A 30 -16.76 17.53 3.60
C THR A 30 -15.29 17.14 3.59
N VAL A 31 -14.88 16.36 2.60
CA VAL A 31 -13.48 15.94 2.41
C VAL A 31 -12.95 16.53 1.13
N ILE A 32 -11.84 17.25 1.23
CA ILE A 32 -11.06 17.70 0.08
C ILE A 32 -9.76 16.91 0.09
N LEU A 33 -9.56 16.09 -0.94
CA LEU A 33 -8.37 15.27 -1.09
C LEU A 33 -7.56 15.76 -2.28
N VAL A 34 -6.36 16.27 -2.01
CA VAL A 34 -5.37 16.54 -3.05
C VAL A 34 -4.57 15.27 -3.23
N THR A 35 -4.53 14.70 -4.44
CA THR A 35 -3.76 13.47 -4.68
C THR A 35 -3.38 13.35 -6.16
N HIS A 36 -2.26 12.67 -6.42
CA HIS A 36 -1.87 12.26 -7.76
C HIS A 36 -2.43 10.85 -8.12
N ARG A 37 -3.05 10.15 -7.16
CA ARG A 37 -3.54 8.77 -7.35
C ARG A 37 -4.87 8.76 -8.10
N LEU A 38 -4.81 8.54 -9.41
CA LEU A 38 -5.98 8.53 -10.29
C LEU A 38 -7.02 7.47 -9.93
N GLN A 39 -6.61 6.38 -9.29
CA GLN A 39 -7.51 5.30 -8.86
C GLN A 39 -8.61 5.78 -7.90
N LEU A 40 -8.32 6.83 -7.12
CA LEU A 40 -9.27 7.41 -6.16
C LEU A 40 -10.33 8.29 -6.84
N LEU A 41 -10.14 8.69 -8.10
CA LEU A 41 -11.11 9.49 -8.86
C LEU A 41 -12.46 8.79 -8.99
N SER A 42 -12.46 7.46 -9.03
CA SER A 42 -13.68 6.64 -9.09
C SER A 42 -14.62 6.84 -7.89
N TYR A 43 -14.09 7.29 -6.75
CA TYR A 43 -14.85 7.58 -5.53
C TYR A 43 -15.16 9.07 -5.35
N ALA A 44 -14.64 9.94 -6.20
CA ALA A 44 -14.78 11.38 -6.07
C ALA A 44 -16.15 11.84 -6.58
N HIS A 45 -16.84 12.65 -5.77
CA HIS A 45 -18.09 13.30 -6.20
C HIS A 45 -17.82 14.44 -7.18
N LYS A 46 -16.71 15.15 -7.00
CA LYS A 46 -16.25 16.24 -7.86
C LYS A 46 -14.74 16.16 -7.99
N ILE A 47 -14.25 16.36 -9.20
CA ILE A 47 -12.85 16.33 -9.59
C ILE A 47 -12.47 17.76 -10.02
N ILE A 48 -11.29 18.19 -9.62
CA ILE A 48 -10.67 19.44 -10.09
C ILE A 48 -9.27 19.05 -10.58
N ALA A 49 -9.08 19.08 -11.89
CA ALA A 49 -7.80 18.84 -12.53
C ALA A 49 -7.04 20.16 -12.63
N VAL A 50 -5.87 20.22 -11.99
CA VAL A 50 -4.98 21.39 -12.02
C VAL A 50 -3.74 21.03 -12.83
N GLU A 51 -3.40 21.88 -13.80
CA GLU A 51 -2.21 21.76 -14.62
C GLU A 51 -1.56 23.13 -14.76
N GLN A 52 -0.23 23.20 -14.60
CA GLN A 52 0.55 24.44 -14.70
C GLN A 52 -0.01 25.60 -13.82
N GLY A 53 -0.51 25.26 -12.63
CA GLY A 53 -1.07 26.24 -11.68
C GLY A 53 -2.46 26.77 -12.04
N SER A 54 -3.10 26.26 -13.10
CA SER A 54 -4.45 26.64 -13.51
C SER A 54 -5.41 25.44 -13.50
N VAL A 55 -6.70 25.69 -13.32
CA VAL A 55 -7.72 24.64 -13.42
C VAL A 55 -7.91 24.30 -14.90
N ARG A 56 -7.54 23.08 -15.29
CA ARG A 56 -7.75 22.56 -16.64
C ARG A 56 -9.20 22.07 -16.84
N ALA A 57 -9.72 21.33 -15.87
CA ALA A 57 -11.08 20.81 -15.92
C ALA A 57 -11.66 20.64 -14.51
N GLN A 58 -12.98 20.76 -14.39
CA GLN A 58 -13.70 20.49 -13.14
C GLN A 58 -15.07 19.89 -13.42
N GLY A 59 -15.55 19.05 -12.50
CA GLY A 59 -16.85 18.39 -12.62
C GLY A 59 -16.82 16.95 -12.09
N ASN A 60 -17.87 16.20 -12.35
CA ASN A 60 -17.81 14.75 -12.25
C ASN A 60 -17.04 14.16 -13.45
N LEU A 61 -16.72 12.86 -13.42
CA LEU A 61 -15.91 12.23 -14.46
C LEU A 61 -16.55 12.33 -15.86
N SER A 62 -17.88 12.19 -15.95
CA SER A 62 -18.62 12.26 -17.22
C SER A 62 -18.67 13.68 -17.79
N GLU A 63 -18.82 14.69 -16.94
CA GLU A 63 -18.74 16.10 -17.31
C GLU A 63 -17.35 16.42 -17.87
N ILE A 64 -16.29 15.98 -17.19
CA ILE A 64 -14.92 16.18 -17.67
C ILE A 64 -14.69 15.43 -18.97
N GLU A 65 -15.20 14.20 -19.12
CA GLU A 65 -15.08 13.43 -20.37
C GLU A 65 -15.76 14.11 -21.56
N SER A 66 -16.84 14.86 -21.32
CA SER A 66 -17.52 15.65 -22.36
C SER A 66 -16.74 16.90 -22.79
N VAL A 67 -15.99 17.51 -21.86
CA VAL A 67 -15.25 18.76 -22.09
C VAL A 67 -13.84 18.48 -22.63
N ASP A 68 -13.14 17.52 -22.05
CA ASP A 68 -11.78 17.12 -22.39
C ASP A 68 -11.64 15.58 -22.41
N PRO A 69 -12.06 14.93 -23.50
CA PRO A 69 -11.97 13.48 -23.63
C PRO A 69 -10.52 12.98 -23.71
N GLU A 70 -9.57 13.82 -24.14
CA GLU A 70 -8.16 13.45 -24.22
C GLU A 70 -7.54 13.31 -22.83
N LEU A 71 -7.88 14.23 -21.91
CA LEU A 71 -7.48 14.15 -20.51
C LEU A 71 -7.96 12.86 -19.85
N VAL A 72 -9.23 12.50 -20.06
CA VAL A 72 -9.80 11.27 -19.49
C VAL A 72 -9.17 10.02 -20.09
N ARG A 73 -8.86 10.02 -21.40
CA ARG A 73 -8.10 8.93 -22.04
C ARG A 73 -6.72 8.76 -21.40
N THR A 74 -6.03 9.86 -21.15
CA THR A 74 -4.71 9.86 -20.50
C THR A 74 -4.80 9.28 -19.08
N TRP A 75 -5.81 9.68 -18.30
CA TRP A 75 -6.03 9.11 -16.97
C TRP A 75 -6.32 7.61 -17.01
N LYS A 76 -7.19 7.17 -17.91
CA LYS A 76 -7.53 5.75 -18.12
C LYS A 76 -6.29 4.93 -18.50
N ALA A 77 -5.42 5.47 -19.36
CA ALA A 77 -4.17 4.81 -19.76
C ALA A 77 -3.19 4.68 -18.58
N THR A 78 -3.01 5.75 -17.80
CA THR A 78 -2.15 5.74 -16.61
C THR A 78 -2.64 4.75 -15.55
N MET A 79 -3.95 4.76 -15.24
CA MET A 79 -4.54 3.79 -14.30
C MET A 79 -4.35 2.34 -14.74
N SER A 80 -4.49 2.07 -16.04
CA SER A 80 -4.28 0.72 -16.60
C SER A 80 -2.83 0.26 -16.44
N ARG A 81 -1.86 1.19 -16.61
CA ARG A 81 -0.44 0.90 -16.41
C ARG A 81 -0.11 0.62 -14.94
N GLU A 82 -0.61 1.45 -14.03
CA GLU A 82 -0.43 1.29 -12.58
C GLU A 82 -1.03 -0.03 -12.06
N ALA A 83 -2.19 -0.44 -12.59
CA ALA A 83 -2.82 -1.71 -12.20
C ALA A 83 -1.95 -2.93 -12.54
N LEU A 84 -1.28 -2.91 -13.71
CA LEU A 84 -0.36 -3.96 -14.13
C LEU A 84 0.91 -4.00 -13.25
N GLU A 85 1.42 -2.84 -12.86
CA GLU A 85 2.59 -2.71 -11.98
C GLU A 85 2.29 -3.17 -10.54
N GLY A 86 1.10 -2.83 -10.01
CA GLY A 86 0.67 -3.24 -8.68
C GLY A 86 0.54 -4.76 -8.53
N GLN A 87 0.05 -5.47 -9.56
CA GLN A 87 -0.05 -6.93 -9.55
C GLN A 87 1.32 -7.63 -9.50
N ARG A 88 2.34 -7.06 -10.14
CA ARG A 88 3.72 -7.59 -10.09
C ARG A 88 4.29 -7.56 -8.68
N ASN A 89 3.98 -6.52 -7.89
CA ASN A 89 4.46 -6.38 -6.52
C ASN A 89 3.76 -7.30 -5.52
N VAL A 90 2.47 -7.62 -5.70
CA VAL A 90 1.73 -8.52 -4.80
C VAL A 90 2.09 -9.99 -5.05
N GLY A 91 2.46 -10.37 -6.27
CA GLY A 91 2.91 -11.73 -6.63
C GLY A 91 4.30 -12.12 -6.10
N GLY A 92 5.01 -11.19 -5.45
CA GLY A 92 6.42 -11.32 -5.08
C GLY A 92 6.74 -12.28 -3.95
N ARG A 93 5.80 -12.65 -3.05
CA ARG A 93 6.05 -13.69 -2.04
C ARG A 93 5.96 -15.10 -2.65
N THR A 94 6.70 -15.33 -3.72
CA THR A 94 6.86 -16.62 -4.39
C THR A 94 7.35 -17.62 -3.36
N ALA A 95 6.85 -18.86 -3.38
CA ALA A 95 7.26 -19.94 -2.47
C ALA A 95 8.80 -20.06 -2.34
N LYS A 96 9.54 -19.66 -3.39
CA LYS A 96 11.00 -19.57 -3.44
C LYS A 96 11.62 -18.61 -2.41
N GLU A 97 11.01 -17.45 -2.15
CA GLU A 97 11.49 -16.50 -1.14
C GLU A 97 11.23 -17.02 0.28
N ARG A 98 10.04 -17.61 0.51
CA ARG A 98 9.73 -18.29 1.78
C ARG A 98 10.68 -19.46 2.02
N TRP A 99 10.99 -20.24 0.98
CA TRP A 99 11.95 -21.36 1.06
C TRP A 99 13.39 -20.89 1.30
N LYS A 100 13.79 -19.75 0.72
CA LYS A 100 15.09 -19.11 1.02
C LYS A 100 15.17 -18.68 2.48
N LEU A 101 14.12 -18.05 3.02
CA LEU A 101 14.03 -17.67 4.42
C LEU A 101 14.12 -18.89 5.34
N VAL A 102 13.34 -19.95 5.07
CA VAL A 102 13.40 -21.21 5.83
C VAL A 102 14.82 -21.79 5.82
N LYS A 103 15.50 -21.84 4.67
CA LYS A 103 16.90 -22.29 4.57
C LYS A 103 17.87 -21.46 5.39
N LEU A 104 17.65 -20.14 5.46
CA LEU A 104 18.53 -19.22 6.18
C LEU A 104 18.35 -19.37 7.70
N VAL A 105 17.09 -19.46 8.14
CA VAL A 105 16.72 -19.65 9.55
C VAL A 105 17.19 -21.03 10.05
N SER A 106 17.05 -22.09 9.26
CA SER A 106 17.59 -23.41 9.61
C SER A 106 19.11 -23.40 9.81
N ARG A 107 19.85 -22.60 9.02
CA ARG A 107 21.32 -22.49 9.17
C ARG A 107 21.70 -21.82 10.48
N ILE A 108 20.98 -20.77 10.87
CA ILE A 108 21.16 -20.09 12.16
C ILE A 108 20.87 -21.05 13.33
N GLY A 109 19.78 -21.82 13.25
CA GLY A 109 19.44 -22.83 14.26
C GLY A 109 20.50 -23.92 14.40
N VAL A 110 21.11 -24.36 13.30
CA VAL A 110 22.21 -25.33 13.32
C VAL A 110 23.48 -24.74 13.92
N GLN A 111 23.81 -23.47 13.64
CA GLN A 111 24.97 -22.79 14.22
C GLN A 111 24.81 -22.49 15.72
N LEU A 112 23.61 -22.16 16.18
CA LEU A 112 23.31 -22.03 17.61
C LEU A 112 23.42 -23.37 18.34
N LYS A 113 23.00 -24.47 17.69
CA LYS A 113 23.15 -25.82 18.24
C LYS A 113 24.63 -26.24 18.31
N GLN A 114 25.47 -25.82 17.35
CA GLN A 114 26.91 -26.07 17.39
C GLN A 114 27.66 -25.16 18.39
N ARG A 115 27.25 -23.90 18.56
CA ARG A 115 27.81 -23.02 19.62
C ARG A 115 27.47 -23.52 21.02
N ASN A 116 26.24 -23.95 21.26
CA ASN A 116 25.87 -24.54 22.56
C ASN A 116 26.60 -25.87 22.85
N VAL A 117 27.03 -26.59 21.82
CA VAL A 117 27.86 -27.80 21.99
C VAL A 117 29.34 -27.47 22.20
N ALA A 118 29.82 -26.34 21.67
CA ALA A 118 31.21 -25.90 21.80
C ALA A 118 31.49 -25.13 23.11
N ASP A 119 30.53 -24.37 23.65
CA ASP A 119 30.71 -23.58 24.89
C ASP A 119 30.41 -24.38 26.17
N GLY A 120 29.99 -25.65 26.08
CA GLY A 120 30.03 -26.62 27.19
C GLY A 120 29.32 -26.21 28.50
N THR A 121 28.46 -25.19 28.49
CA THR A 121 27.77 -24.70 29.69
C THR A 121 26.30 -25.05 29.61
N TRP A 122 25.95 -26.21 30.19
CA TRP A 122 24.59 -26.48 30.61
C TRP A 122 24.40 -25.85 31.99
N GLN A 123 23.80 -24.68 32.05
CA GLN A 123 23.09 -24.26 33.27
C GLN A 123 21.64 -24.71 33.12
N THR A 124 21.36 -25.89 33.66
CA THR A 124 20.01 -26.27 34.05
C THR A 124 19.80 -25.71 35.45
N ASP A 125 18.97 -24.67 35.56
CA ASP A 125 18.40 -24.28 36.85
C ASP A 125 17.41 -25.37 37.27
N GLU A 126 17.92 -26.40 37.95
CA GLU A 126 17.13 -27.25 38.83
C GLU A 126 17.09 -26.59 40.21
N GLU A 127 16.07 -25.77 40.46
CA GLU A 127 15.59 -25.54 41.83
C GLU A 127 14.06 -25.68 41.84
N THR A 128 13.63 -26.94 41.92
CA THR A 128 12.39 -27.32 42.60
C THR A 128 12.82 -28.08 43.84
N HIS A 129 12.71 -27.45 45.02
CA HIS A 129 12.29 -28.08 46.28
C HIS A 129 12.21 -27.01 47.39
N VAL A 130 11.02 -26.48 47.65
CA VAL A 130 10.14 -26.68 48.83
C VAL A 130 9.00 -25.66 48.72
#